data_AF-A0AAE2CRF6-F1
#
_entry.id   AF-A0AAE2CRF6-F1
#
_cell.length_a   1.000
_cell.length_b   1.000
_cell.length_c   1.000
_cell.angle_alpha   90.00
_cell.angle_beta   90.00
_cell.angle_gamma   90.00
#
_symmetry.space_group_name_H-M   'P 1'
#
loop_
_entity.id
_entity.type
_entity.pdbx_description
1 polymer ?
#
loop_
_entity_poly.entity_id
_entity_poly.type
_entity_poly.pdbx_seq_one_letter_code
_entity_poly.pdbx_strand_id
1 'polypeptide(L)'
;MGSHYTTEAGIYMSASAATVFISGLVTVGISVVSLLIALTVMLNSCQSRNSGVLEMYRNTHSYDYCRNFALHAELNSLGADLFPEICKDINIQYVKEGQYKRDLNITVGIAEGFFSSLRPQNDGRDVVLMDADDLLGSETLVANGLTYRIKKDALHESIGDANYLKHIFAMKLCLKLQSSRWPLILFSRRPEKLRNTTVQHLMYMGCHGWSSLIMRIDDEMLMDFQEFLSRRRTMLQREGFRIMAVISSLMDALSGPYSGDRIFKLPNPFSRYNMEDHSQIVPIQTSMLSLQEV
;
A
#
# COMPACT_ATOMS: atom_id res chain seq x y z
N MET A 1 -29.47 58.93 -73.80
CA MET A 1 -28.87 58.63 -72.49
C MET A 1 -29.66 59.36 -71.41
N GLY A 2 -30.50 58.65 -70.66
CA GLY A 2 -31.19 59.21 -69.49
C GLY A 2 -30.35 58.91 -68.25
N SER A 3 -30.01 59.95 -67.47
CA SER A 3 -29.36 59.81 -66.17
C SER A 3 -30.44 59.65 -65.10
N HIS A 4 -30.53 58.46 -64.49
CA HIS A 4 -31.34 58.22 -63.31
C HIS A 4 -30.54 58.65 -62.08
N TYR A 5 -30.99 59.67 -61.36
CA TYR A 5 -30.53 59.96 -60.01
C TYR A 5 -31.42 59.20 -59.02
N THR A 6 -30.82 58.27 -58.28
CA THR A 6 -31.44 57.65 -57.11
C THR A 6 -31.26 58.57 -55.91
N THR A 7 -32.34 59.10 -55.37
CA THR A 7 -32.32 59.83 -54.08
C THR A 7 -32.12 58.82 -52.95
N GLU A 8 -30.91 58.79 -52.40
CA GLU A 8 -30.60 58.07 -51.17
C GLU A 8 -31.32 58.74 -49.99
N ALA A 9 -32.17 57.98 -49.29
CA ALA A 9 -32.82 58.46 -48.08
C ALA A 9 -31.82 58.45 -46.92
N GLY A 10 -31.09 59.55 -46.75
CA GLY A 10 -30.17 59.74 -45.63
C GLY A 10 -30.92 60.12 -44.35
N ILE A 11 -30.66 59.41 -43.25
CA ILE A 11 -31.12 59.81 -41.92
C ILE A 11 -30.20 60.94 -41.44
N TYR A 12 -30.68 62.18 -41.45
CA TYR A 12 -29.95 63.34 -40.93
C TYR A 12 -30.16 63.44 -39.41
N MET A 13 -29.11 63.13 -38.66
CA MET A 13 -29.07 63.30 -37.21
C MET A 13 -28.28 64.57 -36.87
N SER A 14 -28.80 65.41 -35.99
CA SER A 14 -28.06 66.59 -35.53
C SER A 14 -26.81 66.17 -34.75
N ALA A 15 -25.75 66.98 -34.81
CA ALA A 15 -24.50 66.69 -34.11
C ALA A 15 -24.73 66.43 -32.61
N SER A 16 -25.65 67.17 -31.98
CA SER A 16 -26.02 66.98 -30.57
C SER A 16 -26.71 65.63 -30.31
N ALA A 17 -27.62 65.20 -31.20
CA ALA A 17 -28.30 63.91 -31.06
C ALA A 17 -27.33 62.73 -31.28
N ALA A 18 -26.39 62.87 -32.22
CA ALA A 18 -25.33 61.90 -32.45
C ALA A 18 -24.44 61.73 -31.21
N THR A 19 -24.04 62.82 -30.56
CA THR A 19 -23.23 62.77 -29.33
C THR A 19 -23.94 62.05 -28.19
N VAL A 20 -25.24 62.30 -27.99
CA VAL A 20 -26.03 61.62 -26.95
C VAL A 20 -26.11 60.12 -27.22
N PHE A 21 -26.35 59.73 -28.48
CA PHE A 21 -26.44 58.31 -28.85
C PHE A 21 -25.11 57.57 -28.64
N ILE A 22 -23.99 58.16 -29.08
CA ILE A 22 -22.65 57.58 -28.89
C ILE A 22 -22.29 57.51 -27.40
N SER A 23 -22.59 58.56 -26.62
CA SER A 23 -22.37 58.54 -25.17
C SER A 23 -23.18 57.43 -24.48
N GLY A 24 -24.42 57.21 -24.92
CA GLY A 24 -25.26 56.12 -24.42
C GLY A 24 -24.65 54.75 -24.72
N LEU A 25 -24.24 54.51 -25.97
CA LEU A 25 -23.60 53.24 -26.37
C LEU A 25 -22.29 52.98 -25.61
N VAL A 26 -21.46 54.01 -25.41
CA VAL A 26 -20.22 53.90 -24.63
C VAL A 26 -20.52 53.55 -23.19
N THR A 27 -21.53 54.18 -22.57
CA THR A 27 -21.92 53.91 -21.18
C THR A 27 -22.43 52.48 -21.01
N VAL A 28 -23.28 52.01 -21.93
CA VAL A 28 -23.77 50.62 -21.95
C VAL A 28 -22.62 49.65 -22.14
N GLY A 29 -21.69 49.94 -23.07
CA GLY A 29 -20.50 49.14 -23.29
C GLY A 29 -19.63 49.02 -22.04
N ILE A 30 -19.33 50.14 -21.37
CA ILE A 30 -18.58 50.17 -20.11
C ILE A 30 -19.31 49.37 -19.02
N SER A 31 -20.64 49.51 -18.92
CA SER A 31 -21.44 48.79 -17.93
C SER A 31 -21.43 47.28 -18.16
N VAL A 32 -21.54 46.82 -19.41
CA VAL A 32 -21.49 45.39 -19.75
C VAL A 32 -20.10 44.83 -19.48
N VAL A 33 -19.04 45.54 -19.86
CA VAL A 33 -17.66 45.11 -19.60
C VAL A 33 -17.39 45.03 -18.09
N SER A 34 -17.86 46.02 -17.32
CA SER A 34 -17.71 46.03 -15.85
C SER A 34 -18.46 44.86 -15.20
N LEU A 35 -19.67 44.55 -15.68
CA LEU A 35 -20.44 43.40 -15.22
C LEU A 35 -19.73 42.07 -15.54
N LEU A 36 -19.17 41.94 -16.75
CA LEU A 36 -18.41 40.75 -17.14
C LEU A 36 -17.18 40.56 -16.24
N ILE A 37 -16.41 41.63 -16.00
CA ILE A 37 -15.25 41.58 -15.11
C ILE A 37 -15.68 41.17 -13.69
N ALA A 38 -16.73 41.79 -13.14
CA ALA A 38 -17.23 41.44 -11.81
C ALA A 38 -17.68 39.98 -11.73
N LEU A 39 -18.38 39.48 -12.76
CA LEU A 39 -18.80 38.09 -12.84
C LEU A 39 -17.60 37.13 -12.91
N THR A 40 -16.58 37.43 -13.72
CA THR A 40 -15.37 36.61 -13.82
C THR A 40 -14.62 36.56 -12.49
N VAL A 41 -14.50 37.69 -11.79
CA VAL A 41 -13.86 37.76 -10.47
C VAL A 41 -14.65 36.95 -9.43
N MET A 42 -15.98 37.06 -9.41
CA MET A 42 -16.83 36.27 -8.51
C MET A 42 -16.75 34.77 -8.80
N LEU A 43 -16.77 34.37 -10.08
CA LEU A 43 -16.62 32.97 -10.48
C LEU A 43 -15.26 32.41 -10.08
N ASN A 44 -14.18 33.17 -10.30
CA ASN A 44 -12.83 32.76 -9.92
C ASN A 44 -12.67 32.66 -8.39
N SER A 45 -13.31 33.57 -7.64
CA SER A 45 -13.34 33.51 -6.17
C SER A 45 -14.11 32.29 -5.66
N CYS A 46 -15.24 31.92 -6.28
CA CYS A 46 -15.98 30.71 -5.93
C CYS A 46 -15.19 29.44 -6.27
N GLN A 47 -14.55 29.40 -7.44
CA GLN A 47 -13.75 28.25 -7.87
C GLN A 47 -12.53 28.05 -6.96
N SER A 48 -11.78 29.11 -6.67
CA SER A 48 -10.60 29.03 -5.77
C SER A 48 -10.98 28.60 -4.36
N ARG A 49 -12.12 29.08 -3.84
CA ARG A 49 -12.60 28.71 -2.49
C ARG A 49 -13.05 27.24 -2.39
N ASN A 50 -13.61 26.68 -3.47
CA ASN A 50 -14.13 25.32 -3.47
C ASN A 50 -13.16 24.26 -4.01
N SER A 51 -12.09 24.66 -4.72
CA SER A 51 -11.10 23.73 -5.28
C SER A 51 -10.47 22.84 -4.22
N GLY A 52 -10.09 23.39 -3.06
CA GLY A 52 -9.50 22.61 -1.97
C GLY A 52 -10.48 21.62 -1.34
N VAL A 53 -11.77 21.93 -1.27
CA VAL A 53 -12.80 21.03 -0.74
C VAL A 53 -13.05 19.86 -1.69
N LEU A 54 -13.08 20.12 -3.01
CA LEU A 54 -13.27 19.09 -4.02
C LEU A 54 -12.04 18.17 -4.14
N GLU A 55 -10.83 18.74 -4.03
CA GLU A 55 -9.58 17.98 -4.02
C GLU A 55 -9.46 17.10 -2.77
N MET A 56 -9.81 17.63 -1.60
CA MET A 56 -9.92 16.84 -0.37
C MET A 56 -10.92 15.71 -0.51
N TYR A 57 -12.13 15.98 -1.02
CA TYR A 57 -13.16 14.95 -1.22
C TYR A 57 -12.74 13.87 -2.21
N ARG A 58 -12.11 14.26 -3.34
CA ARG A 58 -11.54 13.31 -4.31
C ARG A 58 -10.45 12.46 -3.66
N ASN A 59 -9.55 13.06 -2.88
CA ASN A 59 -8.49 12.33 -2.21
C ASN A 59 -9.05 11.34 -1.18
N THR A 60 -10.08 11.74 -0.41
CA THR A 60 -10.77 10.83 0.52
C THR A 60 -11.44 9.66 -0.22
N HIS A 61 -12.12 9.92 -1.33
CA HIS A 61 -12.78 8.85 -2.09
C HIS A 61 -11.78 7.88 -2.71
N SER A 62 -10.68 8.38 -3.28
CA SER A 62 -9.57 7.56 -3.80
C SER A 62 -8.89 6.77 -2.69
N TYR A 63 -8.68 7.37 -1.51
CA TYR A 63 -8.16 6.69 -0.33
C TYR A 63 -9.05 5.53 0.11
N ASP A 64 -10.35 5.77 0.25
CA ASP A 64 -11.31 4.74 0.65
C ASP A 64 -11.40 3.63 -0.39
N TYR A 65 -11.42 3.96 -1.68
CA TYR A 65 -11.40 2.99 -2.75
C TYR A 65 -10.16 2.09 -2.65
N CYS A 66 -8.96 2.68 -2.56
CA CYS A 66 -7.71 1.93 -2.49
C CYS A 66 -7.57 1.09 -1.22
N ARG A 67 -8.04 1.61 -0.08
CA ARG A 67 -8.07 0.87 1.18
C ARG A 67 -9.00 -0.34 1.11
N ASN A 68 -10.21 -0.18 0.55
CA ASN A 68 -11.14 -1.29 0.38
C ASN A 68 -10.61 -2.30 -0.65
N PHE A 69 -10.05 -1.82 -1.76
CA PHE A 69 -9.41 -2.69 -2.75
C PHE A 69 -8.28 -3.52 -2.12
N ALA A 70 -7.41 -2.88 -1.33
CA ALA A 70 -6.32 -3.58 -0.64
C ALA A 70 -6.82 -4.66 0.31
N LEU A 71 -7.90 -4.40 1.05
CA LEU A 71 -8.54 -5.40 1.89
C LEU A 71 -9.04 -6.60 1.07
N HIS A 72 -9.76 -6.35 -0.03
CA HIS A 72 -10.22 -7.42 -0.92
C HIS A 72 -9.05 -8.19 -1.54
N ALA A 73 -7.99 -7.50 -1.93
CA ALA A 73 -6.78 -8.12 -2.45
C ALA A 73 -6.11 -9.04 -1.43
N GLU A 74 -5.95 -8.61 -0.17
CA GLU A 74 -5.39 -9.44 0.89
C GLU A 74 -6.24 -10.68 1.19
N LEU A 75 -7.57 -10.54 1.21
CA LEU A 75 -8.49 -11.66 1.49
C LEU A 75 -8.53 -12.71 0.38
N ASN A 76 -8.22 -12.31 -0.86
CA ASN A 76 -8.23 -13.18 -2.04
C ASN A 76 -6.82 -13.53 -2.53
N SER A 77 -5.78 -13.21 -1.75
CA SER A 77 -4.38 -13.46 -2.10
C SER A 77 -4.00 -12.91 -3.48
N LEU A 78 -4.53 -11.74 -3.85
CA LEU A 78 -4.26 -11.10 -5.14
C LEU A 78 -2.85 -10.49 -5.17
N GLY A 79 -2.19 -10.60 -6.32
CA GLY A 79 -0.88 -10.00 -6.57
C GLY A 79 -0.93 -8.48 -6.70
N ALA A 80 0.24 -7.85 -6.60
CA ALA A 80 0.38 -6.39 -6.71
C ALA A 80 0.14 -5.86 -8.13
N ASP A 81 0.23 -6.72 -9.14
CA ASP A 81 -0.07 -6.44 -10.55
C ASP A 81 -1.54 -6.08 -10.79
N LEU A 82 -2.44 -6.51 -9.89
CA LEU A 82 -3.87 -6.22 -9.97
C LEU A 82 -4.25 -4.88 -9.31
N PHE A 83 -3.30 -4.19 -8.67
CA PHE A 83 -3.59 -2.92 -8.00
C PHE A 83 -3.80 -1.77 -9.00
N PRO A 84 -4.90 -1.03 -8.89
CA PRO A 84 -5.12 0.16 -9.71
C PRO A 84 -3.99 1.18 -9.55
N GLU A 85 -3.52 1.76 -10.65
CA GLU A 85 -2.42 2.75 -10.64
C GLU A 85 -2.69 3.93 -9.71
N ILE A 86 -3.96 4.36 -9.58
CA ILE A 86 -4.36 5.43 -8.65
C ILE A 86 -3.99 5.12 -7.19
N CYS A 87 -3.82 3.85 -6.83
CA CYS A 87 -3.50 3.43 -5.47
C CYS A 87 -2.02 3.50 -5.15
N LYS A 88 -1.15 3.72 -6.15
CA LYS A 88 0.29 3.87 -5.95
C LYS A 88 0.61 5.13 -5.14
N ASP A 89 0.10 6.27 -5.55
CA ASP A 89 0.33 7.55 -4.87
C ASP A 89 -0.36 7.58 -3.51
N ILE A 90 -1.58 7.04 -3.44
CA ILE A 90 -2.33 6.88 -2.19
C ILE A 90 -1.57 6.00 -1.19
N ASN A 91 -0.93 4.92 -1.65
CA ASN A 91 -0.10 4.08 -0.79
C ASN A 91 1.14 4.82 -0.27
N ILE A 92 1.77 5.65 -1.12
CA ILE A 92 2.89 6.50 -0.69
C ILE A 92 2.44 7.47 0.40
N GLN A 93 1.29 8.13 0.23
CA GLN A 93 0.71 9.03 1.24
C GLN A 93 0.37 8.29 2.53
N TYR A 94 -0.27 7.12 2.43
CA TYR A 94 -0.61 6.27 3.58
C TYR A 94 0.60 5.98 4.48
N VAL A 95 1.76 5.74 3.88
CA VAL A 95 3.01 5.52 4.61
C VAL A 95 3.61 6.86 5.10
N LYS A 96 3.83 7.82 4.21
CA LYS A 96 4.55 9.08 4.51
C LYS A 96 3.81 10.00 5.47
N GLU A 97 2.49 10.07 5.39
CA GLU A 97 1.65 10.88 6.29
C GLU A 97 1.39 10.20 7.65
N GLY A 98 1.97 9.02 7.84
CA GLY A 98 2.01 8.32 9.13
C GLY A 98 0.75 7.55 9.48
N GLN A 99 -0.24 7.43 8.58
CA GLN A 99 -1.42 6.59 8.85
C GLN A 99 -1.03 5.12 9.02
N TYR A 100 -0.13 4.62 8.19
CA TYR A 100 0.42 3.26 8.33
C TYR A 100 1.07 3.02 9.69
N LYS A 101 1.86 3.99 10.18
CA LYS A 101 2.46 3.94 11.53
C LYS A 101 1.39 3.92 12.62
N ARG A 102 0.32 4.70 12.47
CA ARG A 102 -0.81 4.71 13.42
C ARG A 102 -1.51 3.35 13.44
N ASP A 103 -1.79 2.78 12.29
CA ASP A 103 -2.44 1.47 12.17
C ASP A 103 -1.58 0.36 12.79
N LEU A 104 -0.28 0.33 12.52
CA LEU A 104 0.66 -0.58 13.17
C LEU A 104 0.65 -0.44 14.70
N ASN A 105 0.68 0.80 15.20
CA ASN A 105 0.65 1.07 16.64
C ASN A 105 -0.67 0.61 17.29
N ILE A 106 -1.81 0.80 16.62
CA ILE A 106 -3.11 0.33 17.09
C ILE A 106 -3.12 -1.19 17.15
N THR A 107 -2.71 -1.89 16.08
CA THR A 107 -2.68 -3.36 16.05
C THR A 107 -1.75 -3.92 17.12
N VAL A 108 -0.56 -3.36 17.29
CA VAL A 108 0.35 -3.77 18.37
C VAL A 108 -0.29 -3.51 19.73
N GLY A 109 -0.90 -2.34 19.95
CA GLY A 109 -1.58 -2.04 21.22
C GLY A 109 -2.71 -3.01 21.55
N ILE A 110 -3.49 -3.44 20.55
CA ILE A 110 -4.54 -4.46 20.72
C ILE A 110 -3.92 -5.80 21.14
N ALA A 111 -2.82 -6.22 20.48
CA ALA A 111 -2.11 -7.44 20.86
C ALA A 111 -1.53 -7.34 22.27
N GLU A 112 -0.85 -6.24 22.61
CA GLU A 112 -0.30 -6.00 23.95
C GLU A 112 -1.40 -6.05 25.02
N GLY A 113 -2.56 -5.45 24.74
CA GLY A 113 -3.73 -5.50 25.62
C GLY A 113 -4.19 -6.94 25.88
N PHE A 114 -4.35 -7.75 24.83
CA PHE A 114 -4.72 -9.16 24.95
C PHE A 114 -3.72 -9.98 25.76
N PHE A 115 -2.42 -9.85 25.48
CA PHE A 115 -1.40 -10.61 26.20
C PHE A 115 -1.14 -10.13 27.62
N SER A 116 -1.53 -8.89 27.95
CA SER A 116 -1.44 -8.35 29.30
C SER A 116 -2.56 -8.85 30.24
N SER A 117 -3.72 -9.21 29.68
CA SER A 117 -4.85 -9.73 30.45
C SER A 117 -4.77 -11.25 30.70
N LEU A 118 -3.78 -11.91 30.12
CA LEU A 118 -3.56 -13.36 30.20
C LEU A 118 -2.16 -13.67 30.72
N ARG A 119 -1.99 -14.89 31.24
CA ARG A 119 -0.68 -15.45 31.58
C ARG A 119 -0.57 -16.85 31.00
N PRO A 120 0.59 -17.22 30.43
CA PRO A 120 0.81 -18.60 30.01
C PRO A 120 0.82 -19.50 31.24
N GLN A 121 0.30 -20.71 31.07
CA GLN A 121 0.39 -21.76 32.08
C GLN A 121 1.85 -22.18 32.32
N ASN A 122 2.12 -22.72 33.51
CA ASN A 122 3.47 -23.11 33.93
C ASN A 122 4.01 -24.36 33.24
N ASP A 123 3.21 -25.04 32.40
CA ASP A 123 3.64 -26.23 31.66
C ASP A 123 4.43 -25.90 30.37
N GLY A 124 4.54 -24.62 30.02
CA GLY A 124 5.26 -24.15 28.84
C GLY A 124 4.58 -24.51 27.51
N ARG A 125 3.32 -24.95 27.53
CA ARG A 125 2.59 -25.42 26.34
C ARG A 125 1.75 -24.34 25.68
N ASP A 126 1.51 -23.22 26.36
CA ASP A 126 0.86 -22.05 25.76
C ASP A 126 1.87 -21.30 24.89
N VAL A 127 1.72 -21.36 23.57
CA VAL A 127 2.68 -20.79 22.61
C VAL A 127 2.04 -19.71 21.74
N VAL A 128 2.86 -18.73 21.35
CA VAL A 128 2.48 -17.72 20.35
C VAL A 128 3.27 -17.99 19.08
N LEU A 129 2.57 -18.11 17.96
CA LEU A 129 3.20 -18.21 16.65
C LEU A 129 3.42 -16.82 16.08
N MET A 130 4.63 -16.53 15.63
CA MET A 130 4.96 -15.22 15.06
C MET A 130 5.73 -15.36 13.75
N ASP A 131 5.30 -14.60 12.75
CA ASP A 131 5.95 -14.55 11.45
C ASP A 131 7.35 -13.93 11.56
N ALA A 132 8.37 -14.74 11.31
CA ALA A 132 9.75 -14.30 11.32
C ALA A 132 10.05 -13.33 10.17
N ASP A 133 9.35 -13.46 9.04
CA ASP A 133 9.60 -12.63 7.87
C ASP A 133 9.19 -11.17 8.11
N ASP A 134 8.33 -10.89 9.09
CA ASP A 134 8.00 -9.52 9.53
C ASP A 134 9.05 -8.91 10.47
N LEU A 135 9.88 -9.75 11.11
CA LEU A 135 11.02 -9.33 11.92
C LEU A 135 12.27 -9.10 11.07
N LEU A 136 12.33 -9.68 9.88
CA LEU A 136 13.43 -9.57 8.94
C LEU A 136 13.09 -8.41 7.99
N GLY A 137 13.64 -7.22 8.23
CA GLY A 137 13.34 -6.01 7.45
C GLY A 137 13.62 -6.15 5.94
N SER A 138 13.48 -5.06 5.17
CA SER A 138 13.61 -5.04 3.69
C SER A 138 14.99 -5.40 3.12
N GLU A 139 15.90 -5.92 3.93
CA GLU A 139 17.21 -6.36 3.47
C GLU A 139 17.06 -7.69 2.72
N THR A 140 17.01 -7.59 1.40
CA THR A 140 17.11 -8.72 0.49
C THR A 140 18.43 -9.44 0.76
N LEU A 141 18.34 -10.65 1.29
CA LEU A 141 19.45 -11.60 1.27
C LEU A 141 19.67 -12.00 -0.19
N VAL A 142 20.57 -11.30 -0.89
CA VAL A 142 21.01 -11.73 -2.21
C VAL A 142 22.04 -12.84 -2.02
N ALA A 143 21.68 -14.04 -2.44
CA ALA A 143 22.58 -15.19 -2.47
C ALA A 143 23.52 -15.08 -3.68
N ASN A 144 24.71 -14.50 -3.48
CA ASN A 144 25.81 -14.60 -4.44
C ASN A 144 26.88 -15.54 -3.90
N GLY A 145 26.76 -16.84 -4.23
CA GLY A 145 27.70 -17.88 -3.78
C GLY A 145 27.71 -18.11 -2.27
N LEU A 146 28.86 -18.55 -1.73
CA LEU A 146 29.07 -18.90 -0.30
C LEU A 146 29.04 -17.69 0.67
N THR A 147 28.74 -16.49 0.18
CA THR A 147 28.72 -15.26 0.98
C THR A 147 27.41 -14.52 0.78
N TYR A 148 26.55 -14.53 1.80
CA TYR A 148 25.37 -13.69 1.88
C TYR A 148 25.79 -12.28 2.29
N ARG A 149 25.71 -11.30 1.37
CA ARG A 149 25.89 -9.89 1.69
C ARG A 149 24.53 -9.23 1.90
N ILE A 150 24.39 -8.51 3.01
CA ILE A 150 23.29 -7.58 3.25
C ILE A 150 23.40 -6.46 2.20
N LYS A 151 22.50 -6.46 1.23
CA LYS A 151 22.36 -5.33 0.29
C LYS A 151 21.45 -4.29 0.93
N LYS A 152 22.04 -3.19 1.41
CA LYS A 152 21.32 -1.92 1.61
C LYS A 152 21.06 -1.30 0.23
N ASP A 153 20.24 -1.93 -0.60
CA ASP A 153 19.88 -1.32 -1.89
C ASP A 153 18.66 -0.40 -1.74
N ALA A 154 18.76 0.72 -2.44
CA ALA A 154 17.86 1.86 -2.46
C ALA A 154 16.43 1.46 -2.81
N LEU A 155 15.62 1.28 -1.77
CA LEU A 155 14.19 1.09 -1.89
C LEU A 155 13.54 2.48 -1.98
N HIS A 156 12.58 2.67 -2.90
CA HIS A 156 11.79 3.90 -2.99
C HIS A 156 11.39 4.34 -1.58
N GLU A 157 11.65 5.60 -1.21
CA GLU A 157 11.65 6.09 0.17
C GLU A 157 10.46 5.55 0.98
N SER A 158 9.25 5.52 0.38
CA SER A 158 8.03 5.00 0.99
C SER A 158 8.00 3.48 1.27
N ILE A 159 8.49 2.62 0.38
CA ILE A 159 8.47 1.17 0.60
C ILE A 159 9.55 0.79 1.63
N GLY A 160 10.69 1.50 1.61
CA GLY A 160 11.74 1.40 2.63
C GLY A 160 11.20 1.76 4.00
N ASP A 161 10.52 2.91 4.08
CA ASP A 161 9.86 3.37 5.29
C ASP A 161 8.80 2.37 5.79
N ALA A 162 7.99 1.81 4.88
CA ALA A 162 6.94 0.86 5.27
C ALA A 162 7.51 -0.45 5.86
N ASN A 163 8.51 -1.04 5.22
CA ASN A 163 9.12 -2.26 5.72
C ASN A 163 9.89 -2.02 7.02
N TYR A 164 10.59 -0.89 7.11
CA TYR A 164 11.28 -0.47 8.34
C TYR A 164 10.29 -0.28 9.50
N LEU A 165 9.20 0.46 9.28
CA LEU A 165 8.16 0.66 10.29
C LEU A 165 7.58 -0.68 10.74
N LYS A 166 7.19 -1.55 9.80
CA LYS A 166 6.65 -2.87 10.14
C LYS A 166 7.60 -3.66 11.03
N HIS A 167 8.88 -3.70 10.64
CA HIS A 167 9.93 -4.36 11.40
C HIS A 167 10.02 -3.82 12.84
N ILE A 168 10.03 -2.49 13.03
CA ILE A 168 10.10 -1.87 14.36
C ILE A 168 8.90 -2.27 15.23
N PHE A 169 7.69 -2.27 14.67
CA PHE A 169 6.48 -2.65 15.41
C PHE A 169 6.40 -4.15 15.70
N ALA A 170 6.80 -5.01 14.76
CA ALA A 170 6.94 -6.44 14.99
C ALA A 170 7.97 -6.72 16.09
N MET A 171 9.11 -6.03 16.07
CA MET A 171 10.15 -6.16 17.10
C MET A 171 9.64 -5.75 18.48
N LYS A 172 8.93 -4.62 18.57
CA LYS A 172 8.29 -4.17 19.81
C LYS A 172 7.39 -5.26 20.39
N LEU A 173 6.58 -5.91 19.55
CA LEU A 173 5.70 -6.99 19.98
C LEU A 173 6.49 -8.25 20.40
N CYS A 174 7.54 -8.65 19.67
CA CYS A 174 8.43 -9.76 20.05
C CYS A 174 8.99 -9.54 21.48
N LEU A 175 9.58 -8.36 21.74
CA LEU A 175 10.17 -8.03 23.05
C LEU A 175 9.12 -7.98 24.17
N LYS A 176 7.93 -7.47 23.87
CA LYS A 176 6.83 -7.41 24.84
C LYS A 176 6.35 -8.81 25.24
N LEU A 177 6.23 -9.72 24.28
CA LEU A 177 5.85 -11.10 24.53
C LEU A 177 6.91 -11.82 25.37
N GLN A 178 8.18 -11.64 25.03
CA GLN A 178 9.32 -12.22 25.76
C GLN A 178 9.39 -11.73 27.21
N SER A 179 9.29 -10.41 27.44
CA SER A 179 9.26 -9.84 28.79
C SER A 179 8.06 -10.31 29.61
N SER A 180 6.97 -10.70 28.94
CA SER A 180 5.77 -11.27 29.56
C SER A 180 5.80 -12.81 29.67
N ARG A 181 6.95 -13.43 29.35
CA ARG A 181 7.23 -14.87 29.39
C ARG A 181 6.35 -15.73 28.49
N TRP A 182 5.83 -15.16 27.40
CA TRP A 182 5.15 -15.94 26.37
C TRP A 182 6.17 -16.71 25.53
N PRO A 183 6.13 -18.06 25.50
CA PRO A 183 6.94 -18.86 24.59
C PRO A 183 6.61 -18.52 23.13
N LEU A 184 7.63 -18.11 22.38
CA LEU A 184 7.49 -17.80 20.96
C LEU A 184 7.95 -18.98 20.11
N ILE A 185 7.12 -19.39 19.15
CA ILE A 185 7.56 -20.23 18.03
C ILE A 185 7.49 -19.36 16.78
N LEU A 186 8.64 -19.20 16.13
CA LEU A 186 8.72 -18.44 14.90
C LEU A 186 8.44 -19.35 13.70
N PHE A 187 7.91 -18.79 12.62
CA PHE A 187 7.81 -19.47 11.33
C PHE A 187 8.28 -18.55 10.20
N SER A 188 8.82 -19.12 9.12
CA SER A 188 9.29 -18.35 7.96
C SER A 188 8.95 -19.05 6.66
N ARG A 189 8.75 -18.26 5.60
CA ARG A 189 8.61 -18.75 4.21
C ARG A 189 9.93 -19.12 3.58
N ARG A 190 11.06 -18.73 4.20
CA ARG A 190 12.41 -19.06 3.74
C ARG A 190 12.67 -20.57 3.86
N PRO A 191 13.43 -21.16 2.93
CA PRO A 191 13.76 -22.58 2.98
C PRO A 191 14.72 -22.89 4.13
N GLU A 192 14.61 -24.10 4.68
CA GLU A 192 15.37 -24.65 5.80
C GLU A 192 16.90 -24.51 5.61
N LYS A 193 17.40 -24.62 4.38
CA LYS A 193 18.82 -24.42 4.06
C LYS A 193 19.35 -23.03 4.41
N LEU A 194 18.48 -22.03 4.60
CA LEU A 194 18.81 -20.69 5.05
C LEU A 194 18.64 -20.50 6.57
N ARG A 195 18.46 -21.57 7.35
CA ARG A 195 18.23 -21.51 8.81
C ARG A 195 19.30 -20.72 9.53
N ASN A 196 20.59 -21.04 9.32
CA ASN A 196 21.68 -20.41 10.05
C ASN A 196 21.72 -18.90 9.79
N THR A 197 21.60 -18.48 8.52
CA THR A 197 21.54 -17.07 8.13
C THR A 197 20.31 -16.38 8.73
N THR A 198 19.16 -17.05 8.73
CA THR A 198 17.91 -16.50 9.27
C THR A 198 18.00 -16.33 10.79
N VAL A 199 18.54 -17.30 11.52
CA VAL A 199 18.78 -17.20 12.97
C VAL A 199 19.75 -16.07 13.29
N GLN A 200 20.87 -15.98 12.57
CA GLN A 200 21.84 -14.89 12.78
C GLN A 200 21.19 -13.52 12.56
N HIS A 201 20.37 -13.37 11.52
CA HIS A 201 19.67 -12.12 11.25
C HIS A 201 18.62 -11.82 12.32
N LEU A 202 17.80 -12.78 12.74
CA LEU A 202 16.84 -12.58 13.83
C LEU A 202 17.52 -12.14 15.14
N MET A 203 18.65 -12.77 15.47
CA MET A 203 19.46 -12.39 16.63
C MET A 203 20.04 -10.98 16.48
N TYR A 204 20.60 -10.64 15.30
CA TYR A 204 21.11 -9.29 15.04
C TYR A 204 20.03 -8.21 15.19
N MET A 205 18.79 -8.54 14.79
CA MET A 205 17.64 -7.64 14.89
C MET A 205 17.11 -7.49 16.33
N GLY A 206 17.60 -8.28 17.29
CA GLY A 206 17.30 -8.09 18.71
C GLY A 206 16.09 -8.87 19.25
N CYS A 207 15.40 -9.65 18.41
CA CYS A 207 14.49 -10.68 18.91
C CYS A 207 15.39 -11.84 19.35
N HIS A 208 15.20 -12.39 20.56
CA HIS A 208 16.03 -13.50 21.08
C HIS A 208 15.21 -14.47 21.93
N GLY A 209 15.60 -15.74 22.02
CA GLY A 209 14.97 -16.65 23.00
C GLY A 209 13.56 -17.13 22.62
N TRP A 210 13.25 -17.19 21.31
CA TRP A 210 12.17 -18.06 20.82
C TRP A 210 12.52 -19.54 21.04
N SER A 211 11.49 -20.36 21.24
CA SER A 211 11.60 -21.79 21.51
C SER A 211 11.94 -22.60 20.26
N SER A 212 11.44 -22.19 19.09
CA SER A 212 11.68 -22.89 17.82
C SER A 212 11.52 -21.94 16.64
N LEU A 213 12.12 -22.31 15.51
CA LEU A 213 11.95 -21.67 14.21
C LEU A 213 11.53 -22.72 13.18
N ILE A 214 10.30 -22.62 12.69
CA ILE A 214 9.71 -23.51 11.69
C ILE A 214 10.01 -22.96 10.29
N MET A 215 10.65 -23.77 9.45
CA MET A 215 10.93 -23.43 8.05
C MET A 215 10.63 -24.66 7.16
N ARG A 216 10.55 -24.44 5.85
CA ARG A 216 10.21 -25.50 4.88
C ARG A 216 11.47 -26.19 4.36
N ILE A 217 11.50 -27.51 4.42
CA ILE A 217 12.51 -28.27 3.65
C ILE A 217 12.23 -28.17 2.16
N ASP A 218 13.21 -28.48 1.31
CA ASP A 218 13.10 -28.27 -0.14
C ASP A 218 11.86 -28.98 -0.75
N ASP A 219 11.52 -30.19 -0.32
CA ASP A 219 10.33 -30.94 -0.78
C ASP A 219 9.00 -30.24 -0.40
N GLU A 220 8.99 -29.47 0.68
CA GLU A 220 7.81 -28.72 1.15
C GLU A 220 7.67 -27.36 0.47
N MET A 221 8.68 -26.90 -0.29
CA MET A 221 8.62 -25.59 -0.95
C MET A 221 7.57 -25.52 -2.07
N LEU A 222 7.23 -26.67 -2.66
CA LEU A 222 6.17 -26.78 -3.67
C LEU A 222 4.76 -26.74 -3.06
N MET A 223 4.65 -26.93 -1.74
CA MET A 223 3.38 -26.85 -1.03
C MET A 223 3.00 -25.39 -0.77
N ASP A 224 1.70 -25.11 -0.90
CA ASP A 224 1.15 -23.83 -0.47
C ASP A 224 1.49 -23.54 1.00
N PHE A 225 1.80 -22.28 1.32
CA PHE A 225 2.28 -21.94 2.64
C PHE A 225 1.20 -22.07 3.72
N GLN A 226 -0.06 -21.78 3.40
CA GLN A 226 -1.18 -21.96 4.31
C GLN A 226 -1.35 -23.45 4.64
N GLU A 227 -1.23 -24.33 3.65
CA GLU A 227 -1.27 -25.78 3.87
C GLU A 227 -0.11 -26.23 4.77
N PHE A 228 1.12 -25.82 4.45
CA PHE A 228 2.30 -26.12 5.25
C PHE A 228 2.12 -25.72 6.71
N LEU A 229 1.74 -24.46 6.98
CA LEU A 229 1.60 -23.96 8.33
C LEU A 229 0.44 -24.64 9.07
N SER A 230 -0.64 -25.00 8.36
CA SER A 230 -1.75 -25.78 8.93
C SER A 230 -1.30 -27.17 9.37
N ARG A 231 -0.45 -27.85 8.58
CA ARG A 231 0.15 -29.14 8.98
C ARG A 231 1.02 -28.97 10.22
N ARG A 232 1.86 -27.93 10.27
CA ARG A 232 2.72 -27.64 11.44
C ARG A 232 1.92 -27.33 12.71
N ARG A 233 0.84 -26.54 12.61
CA ARG A 233 -0.07 -26.26 13.74
C ARG A 233 -0.76 -27.51 14.26
N THR A 234 -1.20 -28.39 13.36
CA THR A 234 -1.77 -29.69 13.72
C THR A 234 -0.77 -30.57 14.47
N MET A 235 0.51 -30.57 14.06
CA MET A 235 1.57 -31.29 14.76
C MET A 235 1.78 -30.75 16.18
N LEU A 236 1.91 -29.43 16.33
CA LEU A 236 2.06 -28.78 17.64
C LEU A 236 0.90 -29.15 18.58
N GLN A 237 -0.33 -29.12 18.10
CA GLN A 237 -1.47 -29.49 18.92
C GLN A 237 -1.46 -30.98 19.33
N ARG A 238 -1.06 -31.88 18.42
CA ARG A 238 -0.90 -33.32 18.73
C ARG A 238 0.19 -33.57 19.77
N GLU A 239 1.22 -32.73 19.80
CA GLU A 239 2.28 -32.74 20.82
C GLU A 239 1.84 -32.11 22.15
N GLY A 240 0.61 -31.58 22.20
CA GLY A 240 -0.02 -31.01 23.40
C GLY A 240 0.21 -29.50 23.56
N PHE A 241 0.71 -28.80 22.55
CA PHE A 241 0.80 -27.34 22.58
C PHE A 241 -0.58 -26.68 22.39
N ARG A 242 -0.77 -25.55 23.05
CA ARG A 242 -1.95 -24.68 22.95
C ARG A 242 -1.51 -23.39 22.28
N ILE A 243 -1.88 -23.22 21.01
CA ILE A 243 -1.58 -22.01 20.27
C ILE A 243 -2.52 -20.91 20.77
N MET A 244 -1.99 -19.91 21.46
CA MET A 244 -2.79 -18.83 22.02
C MET A 244 -3.08 -17.75 20.98
N ALA A 245 -2.10 -17.47 20.11
CA ALA A 245 -2.32 -16.58 18.99
C ALA A 245 -1.34 -16.83 17.84
N VAL A 246 -1.72 -16.34 16.66
CA VAL A 246 -0.86 -16.23 15.49
C VAL A 246 -0.72 -14.75 15.09
N ILE A 247 0.52 -14.30 14.87
CA ILE A 247 0.85 -12.94 14.49
C ILE A 247 1.55 -12.97 13.12
N SER A 248 1.01 -12.25 12.15
CA SER A 248 1.59 -12.15 10.79
C SER A 248 1.03 -10.95 10.06
N SER A 249 1.79 -10.41 9.10
CA SER A 249 1.30 -9.44 8.13
C SER A 249 0.62 -10.09 6.93
N LEU A 250 0.72 -11.41 6.74
CA LEU A 250 0.21 -12.12 5.57
C LEU A 250 -0.92 -13.09 5.94
N MET A 251 -1.97 -13.10 5.11
CA MET A 251 -3.20 -13.87 5.35
C MET A 251 -3.01 -15.38 5.20
N ASP A 252 -2.00 -15.81 4.43
CA ASP A 252 -1.61 -17.22 4.27
C ASP A 252 -1.29 -17.89 5.61
N ALA A 253 -0.72 -17.14 6.56
CA ALA A 253 -0.36 -17.62 7.88
C ALA A 253 -1.53 -17.56 8.88
N LEU A 254 -2.54 -16.74 8.61
CA LEU A 254 -3.63 -16.45 9.55
C LEU A 254 -4.88 -17.32 9.31
N SER A 255 -4.96 -17.95 8.13
CA SER A 255 -6.08 -18.78 7.72
C SER A 255 -5.83 -20.26 8.00
N GLY A 256 -6.88 -21.07 8.06
CA GLY A 256 -6.79 -22.53 8.27
C GLY A 256 -7.02 -22.98 9.73
N PRO A 257 -7.00 -24.30 9.98
CA PRO A 257 -7.31 -24.85 11.29
C PRO A 257 -6.23 -24.51 12.32
N TYR A 258 -6.63 -24.48 13.60
CA TYR A 258 -5.74 -24.29 14.75
C TYR A 258 -4.97 -22.95 14.75
N SER A 259 -5.58 -21.86 14.27
CA SER A 259 -5.06 -20.47 14.37
C SER A 259 -5.00 -19.90 15.80
N GLY A 260 -5.29 -20.73 16.81
CA GLY A 260 -5.35 -20.32 18.21
C GLY A 260 -6.56 -19.45 18.56
N ASP A 261 -6.56 -18.90 19.77
CA ASP A 261 -7.69 -18.12 20.31
C ASP A 261 -7.82 -16.73 19.66
N ARG A 262 -6.70 -16.19 19.17
CA ARG A 262 -6.62 -14.88 18.51
C ARG A 262 -5.69 -14.87 17.31
N ILE A 263 -6.04 -14.01 16.36
CA ILE A 263 -5.25 -13.73 15.17
C ILE A 263 -4.92 -12.24 15.20
N PHE A 264 -3.65 -11.89 15.02
CA PHE A 264 -3.19 -10.51 14.93
C PHE A 264 -2.58 -10.25 13.55
N LYS A 265 -3.36 -9.60 12.68
CA LYS A 265 -2.93 -9.18 11.35
C LYS A 265 -2.16 -7.86 11.44
N LEU A 266 -0.86 -7.89 11.23
CA LEU A 266 -0.08 -6.66 11.06
C LEU A 266 -0.47 -5.99 9.72
N PRO A 267 -0.73 -4.67 9.70
CA PRO A 267 -1.00 -3.94 8.46
C PRO A 267 0.14 -4.10 7.45
N ASN A 268 -0.20 -4.15 6.17
CA ASN A 268 0.73 -3.93 5.06
C ASN A 268 0.42 -2.58 4.39
N PRO A 269 1.40 -1.98 3.70
CA PRO A 269 1.08 -1.01 2.66
C PRO A 269 0.12 -1.64 1.63
N PHE A 270 -0.75 -0.83 1.01
CA PHE A 270 -1.77 -1.30 0.08
C PHE A 270 -1.16 -2.13 -1.04
N SER A 271 -0.07 -1.68 -1.63
CA SER A 271 0.62 -2.39 -2.71
C SER A 271 2.02 -2.84 -2.28
N ARG A 272 2.33 -4.12 -2.46
CA ARG A 272 3.72 -4.61 -2.50
C ARG A 272 4.19 -4.59 -3.95
N TYR A 273 4.42 -3.41 -4.53
CA TYR A 273 5.00 -3.35 -5.87
C TYR A 273 6.39 -3.99 -5.86
N ASN A 274 6.53 -5.14 -6.49
CA ASN A 274 7.82 -5.71 -6.84
C ASN A 274 8.35 -4.95 -8.06
N MET A 275 9.43 -4.18 -7.90
CA MET A 275 10.11 -3.50 -9.01
C MET A 275 11.02 -4.49 -9.78
N GLU A 276 10.47 -5.59 -10.30
CA GLU A 276 11.22 -6.46 -11.21
C GLU A 276 10.78 -6.35 -12.68
N ASP A 277 9.84 -5.47 -13.03
CA ASP A 277 9.37 -5.35 -14.43
C ASP A 277 10.01 -4.20 -15.22
N HIS A 278 11.33 -4.08 -15.15
CA HIS A 278 12.12 -3.32 -16.14
C HIS A 278 13.28 -4.17 -16.67
N SER A 279 13.04 -5.43 -17.01
CA SER A 279 13.86 -6.13 -18.00
C SER A 279 13.17 -6.04 -19.35
N GLN A 280 13.72 -5.16 -20.19
CA GLN A 280 13.48 -4.98 -21.61
C GLN A 280 12.80 -6.18 -22.30
N ILE A 281 11.58 -5.96 -22.81
CA ILE A 281 10.98 -6.79 -23.85
C ILE A 281 11.88 -6.64 -25.08
N VAL A 282 12.78 -7.61 -25.30
CA VAL A 282 13.41 -7.82 -26.60
C VAL A 282 12.37 -8.54 -27.47
N PRO A 283 11.90 -7.96 -28.58
CA PRO A 283 10.97 -8.66 -29.45
C PRO A 283 11.70 -9.84 -30.09
N ILE A 284 11.18 -11.05 -29.82
CA ILE A 284 11.61 -12.28 -30.50
C ILE A 284 11.27 -12.10 -31.98
N GLN A 285 12.31 -12.00 -32.79
CA GLN A 285 12.23 -11.96 -34.24
C GLN A 285 11.81 -13.36 -34.71
N THR A 286 10.55 -13.50 -35.11
CA THR A 286 9.98 -14.74 -35.65
C THR A 286 10.73 -15.11 -36.94
N SER A 287 11.56 -16.14 -36.87
CA SER A 287 12.17 -16.75 -38.06
C SER A 287 11.07 -17.44 -38.88
N MET A 288 10.80 -16.92 -40.08
CA MET A 288 10.04 -17.63 -41.10
C MET A 288 10.75 -18.95 -41.45
N LEU A 289 10.12 -20.08 -41.08
CA LEU A 289 10.42 -21.38 -41.67
C LEU A 289 9.78 -21.43 -43.06
N SER A 290 10.63 -21.44 -44.08
CA SER A 290 10.29 -21.73 -45.46
C SER A 290 9.73 -23.15 -45.58
N LEU A 291 8.47 -23.27 -45.99
CA LEU A 291 7.92 -24.48 -46.58
C LEU A 291 8.57 -24.67 -47.96
N GLN A 292 9.32 -25.76 -48.15
CA GLN A 292 9.66 -26.25 -49.48
C GLN A 292 8.49 -27.10 -49.99
N GLU A 293 8.04 -26.74 -51.18
CA GLU A 293 7.02 -27.43 -51.98
C GLU A 293 7.48 -28.83 -52.42
N VAL A 294 6.48 -29.69 -52.66
CA VAL A 294 6.56 -30.90 -53.52
C VAL A 294 6.40 -30.47 -54.96
#